data_AF-A0A942ND91-F1
#
_entry.id   AF-A0A942ND91-F1
#
_cell.length_a   1.000
_cell.length_b   1.000
_cell.length_c   1.000
_cell.angle_alpha   90.00
_cell.angle_beta   90.00
_cell.angle_gamma   90.00
#
_symmetry.space_group_name_H-M   'P 1'
#
loop_
_entity.id
_entity.type
_entity.pdbx_description
1 polymer ?
#
loop_
_entity_poly.entity_id
_entity_poly.type
_entity_poly.pdbx_seq_one_letter_code
_entity_poly.pdbx_strand_id
1 'polypeptide(L)' 'MKGYTRPIIVKLQRPIFSSHGDAGVLMYDKTRKYTAEVPMNEKSVNQIFGNQLKVYWLARLPKKIGHVVLIKEVEEQSW' A
#
# COMPACT_ATOMS: atom_id res chain seq x y z
N MET A 1 12.26 17.69 -7.10
CA MET A 1 11.80 16.36 -7.58
C MET A 1 10.34 16.44 -7.98
N LYS A 2 10.06 16.61 -9.28
CA LYS A 2 8.68 16.77 -9.80
C LYS A 2 8.08 15.37 -9.99
N GLY A 3 7.04 14.99 -9.24
CA GLY A 3 6.27 13.78 -9.53
C GLY A 3 5.57 13.09 -8.36
N TYR A 4 6.03 13.29 -7.12
CA TYR A 4 5.50 12.58 -5.94
C TYR A 4 4.95 13.52 -4.87
N THR A 5 4.05 13.00 -4.03
CA THR A 5 3.60 13.66 -2.80
C THR A 5 4.74 13.80 -1.80
N ARG A 6 4.54 14.61 -0.76
CA ARG A 6 5.32 14.45 0.48
C ARG A 6 5.08 13.04 1.03
N PRO A 7 6.05 12.47 1.78
CA PRO A 7 5.84 11.19 2.45
C PRO A 7 4.57 11.25 3.33
N ILE A 8 3.72 10.24 3.20
CA ILE A 8 2.51 10.07 4.02
C ILE A 8 2.46 8.63 4.54
N ILE A 9 1.73 8.42 5.63
CA ILE A 9 1.47 7.06 6.11
C ILE A 9 0.29 6.49 5.33
N VAL A 10 0.47 5.29 4.79
CA VAL A 10 -0.57 4.51 4.14
C VAL A 10 -0.77 3.19 4.87
N LYS A 11 -2.00 2.71 4.88
CA LYS A 11 -2.38 1.36 5.29
C LYS A 11 -2.46 0.51 4.04
N LEU A 12 -1.75 -0.60 4.01
CA LEU A 12 -1.88 -1.63 3.00
C LEU A 12 -2.66 -2.81 3.61
N GLN A 13 -3.61 -3.36 2.88
CA GLN A 13 -4.46 -4.45 3.33
C GLN A 13 -4.53 -5.55 2.28
N ARG A 14 -4.29 -6.79 2.71
CA ARG A 14 -4.43 -7.97 1.85
C ARG A 14 -5.89 -8.12 1.40
N PRO A 15 -6.14 -8.47 0.14
CA PRO A 15 -7.47 -8.89 -0.28
C PRO A 15 -7.81 -10.20 0.42
N ILE A 16 -9.03 -10.29 0.97
CA ILE A 16 -9.51 -11.51 1.66
C ILE A 16 -9.85 -12.60 0.63
N PHE A 17 -10.10 -12.22 -0.62
CA PHE A 17 -10.36 -13.11 -1.75
C PHE A 17 -9.56 -12.63 -2.97
N SER A 18 -8.57 -13.40 -3.44
CA SER A 18 -7.92 -13.15 -4.74
C SER A 18 -8.41 -14.18 -5.75
N SER A 19 -9.51 -13.89 -6.43
CA SER A 19 -9.88 -14.64 -7.62
C SER A 19 -9.00 -14.14 -8.79
N HIS A 20 -8.11 -15.00 -9.29
CA HIS A 20 -7.28 -14.81 -10.49
C HIS A 20 -5.95 -14.06 -10.32
N GLY A 21 -4.92 -14.76 -9.81
CA GLY A 21 -3.49 -14.56 -10.18
C GLY A 21 -2.76 -13.28 -9.74
N ASP A 22 -3.47 -12.17 -9.58
CA ASP A 22 -2.95 -10.88 -9.15
C ASP A 22 -3.66 -10.48 -7.85
N ALA A 23 -2.95 -10.57 -6.71
CA ALA A 23 -3.48 -10.13 -5.42
C ALA A 23 -3.39 -8.60 -5.34
N GLY A 24 -4.43 -7.91 -5.80
CA GLY A 24 -4.57 -6.48 -5.62
C GLY A 24 -4.58 -6.11 -4.13
N VAL A 25 -3.55 -5.39 -3.68
CA VAL A 25 -3.47 -4.90 -2.31
C VAL A 25 -4.25 -3.61 -2.18
N LEU A 26 -5.14 -3.52 -1.21
CA LEU A 26 -5.89 -2.30 -0.95
C LEU A 26 -5.02 -1.32 -0.17
N MET A 27 -4.85 -0.11 -0.69
CA MET A 27 -4.10 0.97 -0.06
C MET A 27 -5.03 2.11 0.34
N TYR A 28 -4.87 2.59 1.57
CA TYR A 28 -5.62 3.71 2.14
C TYR A 28 -4.68 4.73 2.76
N ASP A 29 -4.95 6.01 2.58
CA ASP A 29 -4.41 7.05 3.45
C ASP A 29 -5.33 7.30 4.65
N LYS A 30 -4.81 7.99 5.68
CA LYS A 30 -5.57 8.31 6.91
C LYS A 30 -6.90 9.02 6.62
N THR A 31 -6.97 9.83 5.56
CA THR A 31 -8.18 10.58 5.22
C THR A 31 -9.15 9.82 4.33
N ARG A 32 -8.79 8.61 3.87
CA ARG A 32 -9.48 7.81 2.84
C ARG A 32 -9.68 8.51 1.50
N LYS A 33 -9.08 9.70 1.30
CA LYS A 33 -9.11 10.42 0.02
C LYS A 33 -8.32 9.69 -1.05
N TYR A 34 -7.33 8.91 -0.65
CA TYR A 34 -6.57 8.03 -1.52
C TYR A 34 -6.87 6.58 -1.12
N THR A 35 -7.81 5.99 -1.86
CA THR A 35 -8.10 4.56 -1.84
C THR A 35 -7.78 4.00 -3.21
N ALA A 36 -6.86 3.03 -3.29
CA ALA A 36 -6.48 2.42 -4.56
C ALA A 36 -6.16 0.94 -4.37
N GLU A 37 -6.44 0.16 -5.40
CA GLU A 37 -5.90 -1.19 -5.53
C GLU A 37 -4.49 -1.09 -6.13
N VAL A 38 -3.52 -1.68 -5.46
CA VAL A 38 -2.11 -1.71 -5.86
C VAL A 38 -1.83 -3.12 -6.37
N PRO A 39 -1.67 -3.31 -7.69
CA PRO A 39 -1.32 -4.61 -8.24
C PRO A 39 0.02 -5.05 -7.67
N MET A 40 0.04 -6.24 -7.08
CA MET A 40 1.22 -6.79 -6.45
C MET A 40 1.25 -8.29 -6.66
N ASN A 41 2.38 -8.81 -7.13
CA ASN A 41 2.57 -10.26 -7.24
C ASN A 41 2.68 -10.88 -5.84
N GLU A 42 2.42 -12.19 -5.76
CA GLU A 42 2.40 -12.93 -4.50
C GLU A 42 3.72 -12.82 -3.70
N LYS A 43 4.87 -12.81 -4.39
CA LYS A 43 6.18 -12.67 -3.74
C LYS A 43 6.30 -11.33 -3.00
N SER A 44 5.92 -10.24 -3.63
CA SER A 44 5.91 -8.90 -3.02
C SER A 44 4.89 -8.81 -1.89
N VAL A 45 3.71 -9.41 -2.05
CA VAL A 45 2.69 -9.49 -0.99
C VAL A 45 3.22 -10.26 0.22
N ASN A 46 3.91 -11.38 0.02
CA ASN A 46 4.53 -12.15 1.11
C ASN A 46 5.69 -11.40 1.78
N GLN A 47 6.49 -10.65 1.01
CA GLN A 47 7.57 -9.85 1.57
C GLN A 47 7.07 -8.66 2.41
N ILE A 48 6.02 -7.97 1.96
CA ILE A 48 5.52 -6.76 2.62
C ILE A 48 4.66 -7.09 3.83
N PHE A 49 3.85 -8.15 3.75
CA PHE A 49 2.89 -8.48 4.81
C PHE A 49 3.36 -9.61 5.73
N GLY A 50 4.22 -10.52 5.26
CA GLY A 50 4.47 -11.78 5.95
C GLY A 50 3.16 -12.50 6.29
N ASN A 51 2.89 -12.67 7.59
CA ASN A 51 1.66 -13.27 8.11
C ASN A 51 0.56 -12.26 8.48
N GLN A 52 0.83 -10.95 8.33
CA GLN A 52 -0.13 -9.90 8.69
C GLN A 52 -1.16 -9.67 7.59
N LEU A 53 -2.39 -9.32 7.98
CA LEU A 53 -3.45 -8.95 7.02
C LEU A 53 -3.41 -7.46 6.63
N LYS A 54 -2.80 -6.64 7.47
CA LYS A 54 -2.66 -5.19 7.29
C LYS A 54 -1.28 -4.75 7.77
N VAL A 55 -0.66 -3.83 7.06
CA VAL A 55 0.62 -3.20 7.42
C VAL A 55 0.54 -1.70 7.18
N TYR A 56 1.39 -0.93 7.87
CA TYR A 56 1.44 0.53 7.74
C TYR A 56 2.81 0.95 7.27
N TRP A 57 2.86 1.84 6.27
CA TRP A 57 4.10 2.25 5.64
C TRP A 57 4.15 3.74 5.43
N LEU A 58 5.33 4.33 5.64
CA LEU A 58 5.64 5.65 5.11
C LEU A 58 5.89 5.51 3.60
N ALA A 59 5.06 6.14 2.79
CA ALA A 59 5.09 6.03 1.35
C ALA A 59 5.08 7.38 0.64
N ARG A 60 5.57 7.40 -0.60
CA ARG A 60 5.38 8.51 -1.54
C ARG A 60 4.41 8.05 -2.63
N LEU A 61 3.31 8.77 -2.76
CA LEU A 61 2.34 8.53 -3.82
C LEU A 61 2.73 9.32 -5.06
N PRO A 62 2.55 8.75 -6.27
CA PRO A 62 2.73 9.51 -7.49
C PRO A 62 1.59 10.54 -7.62
N LYS A 63 1.89 11.76 -8.07
CA LYS A 63 0.87 12.82 -8.33
C LYS A 63 0.02 12.54 -9.57
N LYS A 64 0.43 11.57 -10.39
CA LYS A 64 -0.24 11.04 -11.58
C LYS A 64 -0.26 9.51 -11.47
N ILE A 65 -0.81 8.81 -12.45
CA ILE A 65 -0.72 7.34 -12.54
C ILE A 65 0.77 6.92 -12.51
N GLY A 66 1.10 5.96 -11.66
CA GLY A 66 2.47 5.48 -11.48
C GLY A 66 2.62 4.55 -10.28
N HIS A 67 3.86 4.25 -9.93
CA HIS A 67 4.20 3.34 -8.84
C HIS A 67 4.20 4.05 -7.48
N VAL A 68 3.66 3.38 -6.46
CA VAL A 68 3.80 3.78 -5.07
C VAL A 68 5.20 3.41 -4.59
N VAL A 69 5.88 4.33 -3.90
CA VAL A 69 7.19 4.07 -3.30
C VAL A 69 7.04 3.88 -1.81
N LEU A 70 7.21 2.66 -1.34
CA LEU A 70 7.29 2.33 0.09
C LEU A 70 8.70 2.67 0.61
N ILE A 71 8.80 3.49 1.66
CA ILE A 71 10.08 3.97 2.20
C ILE A 71 10.49 3.14 3.42
N LYS A 72 9.59 3.05 4.41
CA LYS A 72 9.80 2.29 5.64
C LYS A 72 8.48 1.82 6.22
N GLU A 73 8.50 0.63 6.81
CA GLU A 73 7.41 0.17 7.66
C GLU A 73 7.32 1.06 8.90
N VAL A 74 6.10 1.27 9.39
CA VAL A 74 5.83 2.02 10.62
C VAL A 74 4.87 1.23 11.49
N GLU A 75 4.83 1.55 12.78
CA GLU A 75 3.93 0.91 13.74
C GLU A 75 2.46 1.04 13.33
N GLU A 76 1.65 0.11 13.83
CA GLU A 76 0.20 0.11 13.60
C GLU A 76 -0.42 1.45 14.00
N GLN A 77 -1.32 1.95 13.14
CA GLN A 77 -2.05 3.17 13.39
C GLN A 77 -3.50 2.85 13.73
N SER A 78 -4.09 3.59 14.68
CA SER A 78 -5.43 3.32 15.24
C SER A 78 -6.62 3.75 14.37
N TRP A 79 -6.41 4.08 13.09
CA TRP A 79 -7.44 4.64 12.20
C TRP A 79 -7.85 3.71 11.05
#